data_AF-A0A0A2VCA0-F1
#
_entry.id   AF-A0A0A2VCA0-F1
#
_cell.length_a   1.000
_cell.length_b   1.000
_cell.length_c   1.000
_cell.angle_alpha   90.00
_cell.angle_beta   90.00
_cell.angle_gamma   90.00
#
_symmetry.space_group_name_H-M   'P 1'
#
loop_
_entity.id
_entity.type
_entity.pdbx_description
1 polymer ?
#
loop_
_entity_poly.entity_id
_entity_poly.type
_entity_poly.pdbx_seq_one_letter_code
_entity_poly.pdbx_strand_id
1 'polypeptide(L)'
;MPKALSGKISLFMLAIFVGQLLALLIVVSMEGLLTIVTFSYLTRYTAIIGLIVGVVGVIQEKGKGKIIPILTLLLSVGLAVFNGYLMFMWG
;
A
#
# COMPACT_ATOMS: atom_id res chain seq x y z
N MET A 1 9.29 -10.64 -14.69
CA MET A 1 8.57 -11.28 -13.57
C MET A 1 9.53 -11.44 -12.39
N PRO A 2 9.07 -11.16 -11.15
CA PRO A 2 9.87 -11.38 -9.95
C PRO A 2 10.23 -12.86 -9.81
N LYS A 3 11.48 -13.14 -9.45
CA LYS A 3 12.00 -14.52 -9.35
C LYS A 3 11.91 -15.04 -7.92
N ALA A 4 12.07 -14.17 -6.93
CA ALA A 4 11.99 -14.50 -5.52
C ALA A 4 10.54 -14.56 -5.03
N LEU A 5 10.29 -15.38 -4.00
CA LEU A 5 8.98 -15.48 -3.35
C LEU A 5 8.52 -14.11 -2.81
N SER A 6 9.45 -13.35 -2.21
CA SER A 6 9.21 -11.98 -1.74
C SER A 6 8.78 -11.00 -2.84
N GLY A 7 9.33 -11.14 -4.05
CA GLY A 7 8.93 -10.35 -5.21
C GLY A 7 7.53 -10.70 -5.71
N LYS A 8 7.13 -11.97 -5.64
CA LYS A 8 5.75 -12.40 -5.94
C LYS A 8 4.76 -11.87 -4.90
N ILE A 9 5.12 -11.92 -3.61
CA ILE A 9 4.31 -11.33 -2.52
C ILE A 9 4.23 -9.81 -2.70
N SER A 10 5.30 -9.14 -3.13
CA SER A 10 5.29 -7.70 -3.42
C SER A 10 4.32 -7.35 -4.55
N LEU A 11 4.24 -8.19 -5.59
CA LEU A 11 3.28 -8.04 -6.69
C LEU A 11 1.84 -8.20 -6.20
N PHE A 12 1.58 -9.19 -5.35
CA PHE A 12 0.26 -9.39 -4.74
C PHE A 12 -0.14 -8.19 -3.86
N MET A 13 0.79 -7.68 -3.05
CA MET A 13 0.57 -6.46 -2.26
C MET A 13 0.32 -5.23 -3.14
N LEU A 14 1.02 -5.11 -4.27
CA LEU A 14 0.77 -4.05 -5.24
C LEU A 14 -0.67 -4.11 -5.79
N ALA A 15 -1.15 -5.32 -6.12
CA ALA A 15 -2.52 -5.52 -6.57
C ALA A 15 -3.55 -5.14 -5.48
N ILE A 16 -3.27 -5.48 -4.22
CA ILE A 16 -4.10 -5.05 -3.08
C ILE A 16 -4.13 -3.51 -3.00
N PHE A 17 -2.98 -2.83 -3.13
CA PHE A 17 -2.94 -1.37 -3.09
C PHE A 17 -3.74 -0.72 -4.23
N VAL A 18 -3.66 -1.26 -5.44
CA VAL A 18 -4.48 -0.79 -6.56
C VAL A 18 -5.97 -0.99 -6.26
N GLY A 19 -6.36 -2.16 -5.73
CA GLY A 19 -7.73 -2.43 -5.31
C GLY A 19 -8.20 -1.47 -4.21
N GLN A 20 -7.34 -1.15 -3.25
CA GLN A 20 -7.62 -0.17 -2.21
C GLN A 20 -7.84 1.23 -2.79
N LEU A 21 -7.00 1.69 -3.71
CA LEU A 21 -7.19 2.98 -4.36
C LEU A 21 -8.52 3.05 -5.13
N LEU A 22 -8.91 1.99 -5.83
CA LEU A 22 -10.20 1.92 -6.54
C LEU A 22 -11.38 1.93 -5.56
N ALA A 23 -11.31 1.13 -4.48
CA ALA A 23 -12.34 1.11 -3.45
C ALA A 23 -12.51 2.49 -2.80
N LEU A 24 -11.40 3.19 -2.53
CA LEU A 24 -11.43 4.55 -1.99
C LEU A 24 -12.18 5.50 -2.94
N LEU A 25 -11.89 5.47 -4.24
CA LEU A 25 -12.57 6.34 -5.21
C LEU A 25 -14.07 6.08 -5.28
N ILE A 26 -14.49 4.81 -5.28
CA ILE A 26 -15.90 4.41 -5.28
C ILE A 26 -16.58 4.92 -4.01
N VAL A 27 -15.98 4.63 -2.86
CA VAL A 27 -16.56 4.96 -1.56
C VAL A 27 -16.67 6.48 -1.35
N VAL A 28 -15.64 7.23 -1.72
CA VAL A 28 -15.65 8.70 -1.64
C VAL A 28 -16.76 9.30 -2.51
N SER A 29 -17.05 8.69 -3.67
CA SER A 29 -18.12 9.15 -4.56
C SER A 29 -19.54 8.88 -4.03
N MET A 30 -19.69 7.92 -3.10
CA MET A 30 -21.00 7.49 -2.60
C MET A 30 -21.33 8.05 -1.20
N GLU A 31 -20.37 8.03 -0.27
CA GLU A 31 -20.63 8.26 1.16
C GLU A 31 -19.83 9.42 1.77
N GLY A 32 -18.97 10.07 0.99
CA GLY A 32 -18.24 11.28 1.41
C GLY A 32 -17.11 11.04 2.42
N LEU A 33 -16.79 12.07 3.21
CA LEU A 33 -15.57 12.15 4.03
C LEU A 33 -15.49 11.14 5.19
N LEU A 34 -16.63 10.72 5.74
CA LEU A 34 -16.66 9.85 6.93
C LEU A 34 -16.11 8.45 6.62
N THR A 35 -16.32 7.98 5.39
CA THR A 35 -15.86 6.67 4.96
C THR A 35 -14.35 6.66 4.64
N ILE A 36 -13.73 7.83 4.41
CA ILE A 36 -12.27 7.97 4.33
C ILE A 36 -11.62 7.61 5.68
N VAL A 37 -12.25 8.00 6.79
CA VAL A 37 -11.75 7.67 8.14
C VAL A 37 -11.83 6.17 8.38
N THR A 38 -12.94 5.51 8.03
CA THR A 38 -13.05 4.05 8.15
C THR A 38 -12.05 3.33 7.24
N PHE A 39 -11.83 3.84 6.04
CA PHE A 39 -10.83 3.33 5.10
C PHE A 39 -9.40 3.46 5.64
N SER A 40 -9.14 4.50 6.45
CA SER A 40 -7.84 4.72 7.09
C SER A 40 -7.46 3.59 8.07
N TYR A 41 -8.45 3.06 8.81
CA TYR A 41 -8.24 1.93 9.72
C TYR A 41 -7.80 0.67 9.00
N LEU A 42 -8.40 0.38 7.84
CA LEU A 42 -8.04 -0.80 7.03
C LEU A 42 -6.67 -0.62 6.36
N THR A 43 -6.39 0.56 5.81
CA THR A 43 -5.16 0.83 5.08
C THR A 43 -3.93 0.97 5.97
N ARG A 44 -4.09 1.30 7.25
CA ARG A 44 -2.99 1.32 8.22
C ARG A 44 -2.25 -0.02 8.28
N TYR A 45 -2.98 -1.13 8.35
CA TYR A 45 -2.36 -2.46 8.43
C TYR A 45 -1.71 -2.88 7.11
N THR A 46 -2.38 -2.62 5.98
CA THR A 46 -1.82 -2.97 4.66
C THR A 46 -0.58 -2.15 4.32
N ALA A 47 -0.52 -0.88 4.74
CA ALA A 47 0.67 -0.04 4.57
C ALA A 47 1.89 -0.60 5.33
N ILE A 48 1.71 -1.07 6.57
CA ILE A 48 2.81 -1.68 7.34
C ILE A 48 3.30 -2.97 6.68
N ILE A 49 2.37 -3.85 6.30
CA ILE A 49 2.73 -5.11 5.62
C ILE A 49 3.45 -4.81 4.30
N GLY A 50 2.96 -3.83 3.53
CA GLY A 50 3.56 -3.43 2.26
C GLY A 50 4.96 -2.82 2.42
N LEU A 51 5.21 -2.08 3.51
CA LEU A 51 6.55 -1.60 3.86
C LEU A 51 7.51 -2.77 4.10
N ILE A 52 7.13 -3.73 4.94
CA ILE A 52 7.97 -4.89 5.27
C ILE A 52 8.26 -5.70 4.00
N VAL A 53 7.21 -6.06 3.25
CA VAL A 53 7.34 -6.86 2.04
C VAL A 53 8.12 -6.11 0.96
N GLY A 54 7.89 -4.81 0.80
CA GLY A 54 8.62 -3.96 -0.14
C GLY A 54 10.10 -3.92 0.18
N VAL A 55 10.49 -3.65 1.44
CA VAL A 55 11.90 -3.62 1.86
C VAL A 55 12.56 -4.98 1.63
N VAL A 56 11.93 -6.06 2.08
CA VAL A 56 12.46 -7.43 1.89
C VAL A 56 12.58 -7.77 0.40
N GLY A 57 11.59 -7.39 -0.42
CA GLY A 57 11.62 -7.58 -1.86
C GLY A 57 12.74 -6.81 -2.55
N VAL A 58 13.01 -5.57 -2.16
CA VAL A 58 14.11 -4.74 -2.71
C VAL A 58 15.47 -5.35 -2.39
N ILE A 59 15.62 -5.94 -1.20
CA ILE A 59 16.87 -6.60 -0.76
C ILE A 59 17.09 -7.91 -1.53
N GLN A 60 16.03 -8.70 -1.72
CA GLN A 60 16.14 -10.05 -2.32
C GLN A 60 16.17 -10.04 -3.85
N GLU A 61 15.48 -9.11 -4.52
CA GLU A 61 15.47 -9.03 -5.98
C GLU A 61 16.73 -8.31 -6.52
N LYS A 62 17.20 -8.67 -7.72
CA LYS A 62 18.33 -8.02 -8.40
C LYS A 62 17.92 -7.48 -9.77
N GLY A 63 18.55 -6.38 -10.20
CA GLY A 63 18.30 -5.76 -11.49
C GLY A 63 16.84 -5.31 -11.66
N LYS A 64 16.24 -5.60 -12.83
CA LYS A 64 14.88 -5.18 -13.19
C LYS A 64 13.77 -5.80 -12.31
N GLY A 65 14.08 -6.85 -11.54
CA GLY A 65 13.13 -7.45 -10.58
C GLY A 65 12.77 -6.55 -9.40
N LYS A 66 13.60 -5.53 -9.11
CA LYS A 66 13.40 -4.59 -8.00
C LYS A 66 12.26 -3.60 -8.23
N ILE A 67 11.83 -3.38 -9.47
CA ILE A 67 10.84 -2.35 -9.81
C ILE A 67 9.54 -2.56 -9.04
N ILE A 68 9.05 -3.81 -8.99
CA ILE A 68 7.80 -4.13 -8.28
C ILE A 68 7.94 -3.87 -6.77
N PRO A 69 8.93 -4.43 -6.05
CA PRO A 69 9.16 -4.10 -4.64
C PRO A 69 9.30 -2.61 -4.37
N ILE A 70 10.01 -1.85 -5.22
CA ILE A 70 10.19 -0.40 -5.07
C ILE A 70 8.84 0.32 -5.16
N LEU A 71 8.00 -0.02 -6.16
CA LEU A 71 6.67 0.58 -6.30
C LEU A 71 5.77 0.24 -5.11
N THR A 72 5.80 -1.02 -4.64
CA THR A 72 5.07 -1.43 -3.44
C THR A 72 5.52 -0.62 -2.22
N LEU A 73 6.83 -0.40 -2.07
CA LEU A 73 7.40 0.38 -0.97
C LEU A 73 6.98 1.86 -1.05
N LEU A 74 7.05 2.49 -2.22
CA LEU A 74 6.61 3.86 -2.43
C LEU A 74 5.12 4.06 -2.12
N LEU A 75 4.26 3.16 -2.61
CA LEU A 75 2.83 3.20 -2.31
C LEU A 75 2.55 2.99 -0.82
N SER A 76 3.30 2.09 -0.18
CA SER A 76 3.17 1.85 1.26
C SER A 76 3.55 3.07 2.08
N VAL A 77 4.64 3.75 1.72
CA VAL A 77 5.05 5.01 2.35
C VAL A 77 3.98 6.08 2.15
N GLY A 78 3.48 6.25 0.93
CA GLY A 78 2.41 7.20 0.63
C GLY A 78 1.15 6.96 1.45
N LEU A 79 0.69 5.70 1.54
CA LEU A 79 -0.45 5.32 2.35
C LEU A 79 -0.20 5.48 3.85
N ALA A 80 1.01 5.19 4.34
CA ALA A 80 1.37 5.38 5.74
C ALA A 80 1.35 6.87 6.13
N VAL A 81 1.91 7.74 5.29
CA VAL A 81 1.89 9.20 5.49
C VAL A 81 0.47 9.74 5.43
N PHE A 82 -0.31 9.32 4.43
CA PHE A 82 -1.71 9.72 4.28
C PHE A 82 -2.54 9.32 5.52
N ASN A 83 -2.38 8.08 6.00
CA ASN A 83 -3.03 7.62 7.23
C ASN A 83 -2.58 8.40 8.47
N GLY A 84 -1.27 8.66 8.60
CA GLY A 84 -0.73 9.46 9.70
C GLY A 84 -1.31 10.87 9.72
N TYR A 85 -1.43 11.51 8.55
CA TYR A 85 -2.05 12.83 8.42
C TYR A 85 -3.54 12.81 8.82
N LEU A 86 -4.31 11.84 8.32
CA LEU A 86 -5.73 11.70 8.68
C LEU A 86 -5.91 11.51 10.19
N MET A 87 -5.06 10.69 10.82
CA MET A 87 -5.12 10.44 12.25
C MET A 87 -4.70 11.62 13.11
N PHE A 88 -3.77 12.45 12.63
CA PHE A 88 -3.41 13.69 13.34
C PHE A 88 -4.52 14.75 13.23
N MET A 89 -5.22 14.82 12.10
CA MET A 89 -6.27 15.81 11.86
C MET A 89 -7.63 15.43 12.49
N TRP A 90 -7.89 14.14 12.70
CA TRP A 90 -9.20 13.63 13.16
C TRP A 90 -9.14 12.80 14.46
N GLY A 91 -7.96 12.67 15.06
CA GLY A 91 -7.72 11.89 16.30
C GLY A 91 -7.71 12.73 17.56
#